data_AF-A0A9D9CIU9-F1
#
_entry.id   AF-A0A9D9CIU9-F1
#
_cell.length_a   1.000
_cell.length_b   1.000
_cell.length_c   1.000
_cell.angle_alpha   90.00
_cell.angle_beta   90.00
_cell.angle_gamma   90.00
#
_symmetry.space_group_name_H-M   'P 1'
#
loop_
_entity.id
_entity.type
_entity.pdbx_description
1 polymer ?
#
loop_
_entity_poly.entity_id
_entity_poly.type
_entity_poly.pdbx_seq_one_letter_code
_entity_poly.pdbx_strand_id
1 'polypeptide(L)'
;MTLEEYIAQHIDPEGDVLSKINRDTHVRTYNPRMLSGHTQGRLLSMLSKMIQPHRILELGTFTGYSALCLAEGLREDGELHTVESN
;
A
#
# COMPACT_ATOMS: atom_id res chain seq x y z
N MET A 1 -8.46 24.31 -0.63
CA MET A 1 -7.99 23.11 -1.33
C MET A 1 -6.47 23.06 -1.17
N THR A 2 -5.97 22.13 -0.38
CA THR A 2 -4.53 21.86 -0.25
C THR A 2 -4.03 21.06 -1.46
N LEU A 3 -2.71 20.97 -1.64
CA LEU A 3 -2.13 20.16 -2.71
C LEU A 3 -2.47 18.67 -2.52
N GLU A 4 -2.49 18.20 -1.28
CA GLU A 4 -2.83 16.83 -0.92
C GLU A 4 -4.29 16.50 -1.27
N GLU A 5 -5.22 17.43 -0.99
CA GLU A 5 -6.63 17.29 -1.36
C GLU A 5 -6.80 17.23 -2.88
N TYR A 6 -6.07 18.08 -3.62
CA TYR A 6 -6.10 18.07 -5.08
C TYR A 6 -5.61 16.72 -5.63
N ILE A 7 -4.47 16.22 -5.16
CA ILE A 7 -3.93 14.93 -5.60
C ILE A 7 -4.91 13.80 -5.27
N ALA A 8 -5.43 13.74 -4.04
CA ALA A 8 -6.36 12.69 -3.62
C ALA A 8 -7.65 12.64 -4.47
N GLN A 9 -8.09 13.79 -5.00
CA GLN A 9 -9.25 13.88 -5.90
C GLN A 9 -8.95 13.48 -7.35
N HIS A 10 -7.69 13.36 -7.75
CA HIS A 10 -7.28 13.13 -9.15
C HIS A 10 -6.46 11.83 -9.34
N ILE A 11 -6.33 11.00 -8.31
CA ILE A 11 -5.72 9.67 -8.39
C ILE A 11 -6.78 8.57 -8.25
N ASP A 12 -6.39 7.33 -8.57
CA ASP A 12 -7.25 6.17 -8.37
C ASP A 12 -7.72 6.06 -6.91
N PRO A 13 -8.95 5.60 -6.65
CA PRO A 13 -9.48 5.45 -5.29
C PRO A 13 -8.70 4.40 -4.46
N GLU A 14 -8.69 4.59 -3.14
CA GLU A 14 -7.97 3.72 -2.19
C GLU A 14 -8.55 2.30 -2.17
N GLY A 15 -9.87 2.15 -2.32
CA GLY A 15 -10.57 0.87 -2.19
C GLY A 15 -10.87 0.50 -0.74
N ASP A 16 -11.95 -0.26 -0.52
CA ASP A 16 -12.53 -0.48 0.80
C ASP A 16 -11.60 -1.21 1.78
N VAL A 17 -10.85 -2.22 1.28
CA VAL A 17 -9.92 -3.00 2.11
C VAL A 17 -8.78 -2.14 2.61
N LEU A 18 -8.16 -1.36 1.72
CA LEU A 18 -7.06 -0.47 2.06
C LEU A 18 -7.53 0.66 2.98
N SER A 19 -8.71 1.22 2.73
CA SER A 19 -9.30 2.25 3.61
C SER A 19 -9.59 1.72 5.01
N LYS A 20 -10.08 0.48 5.11
CA LYS A 20 -10.28 -0.19 6.41
C LYS A 20 -8.95 -0.38 7.15
N ILE A 21 -7.90 -0.86 6.47
CA ILE A 21 -6.57 -1.03 7.07
C ILE A 21 -6.01 0.31 7.52
N ASN A 22 -6.16 1.36 6.70
CA ASN A 22 -5.72 2.71 7.02
C ASN A 22 -6.41 3.21 8.31
N ARG A 23 -7.74 3.09 8.39
CA ARG A 23 -8.51 3.45 9.58
C ARG A 23 -8.11 2.61 10.80
N ASP A 24 -8.04 1.29 10.67
CA ASP A 24 -7.73 0.40 11.78
C ASP A 24 -6.30 0.62 12.29
N THR A 25 -5.35 0.92 11.40
CA THR A 25 -3.97 1.30 11.76
C THR A 25 -3.98 2.56 12.62
N HIS A 26 -4.68 3.61 12.20
CA HIS A 26 -4.80 4.87 12.94
C HIS A 26 -5.43 4.72 14.33
N VAL A 27 -6.35 3.76 14.49
CA VAL A 27 -7.06 3.56 15.76
C VAL A 27 -6.31 2.61 16.70
N ARG A 28 -5.59 1.61 16.16
CA ARG A 28 -5.14 0.44 16.93
C ARG A 28 -3.63 0.31 17.09
N THR A 29 -2.84 1.11 16.38
CA THR A 29 -1.36 1.01 16.44
C THR A 29 -0.73 2.24 17.09
N TYR A 30 0.44 2.05 17.71
CA TYR A 30 1.15 3.11 18.43
C TYR A 30 1.74 4.18 17.49
N ASN A 31 2.21 3.78 16.29
CA ASN A 31 2.84 4.68 15.32
C ASN A 31 2.16 4.59 13.94
N PRO A 32 0.90 5.07 13.79
CA PRO A 32 0.15 4.91 12.55
C PRO A 32 0.74 5.69 11.36
N ARG A 33 1.60 6.68 11.64
CA ARG A 33 2.36 7.44 10.62
C ARG A 33 3.38 6.58 9.84
N MET A 34 3.64 5.35 10.27
CA MET A 34 4.47 4.40 9.51
C MET A 34 3.75 3.80 8.30
N LEU A 35 2.43 4.00 8.18
CA LEU A 35 1.62 3.56 7.05
C LEU A 35 1.90 4.41 5.79
N SER A 36 2.00 3.77 4.62
CA SER A 36 2.15 4.47 3.33
C SER A 36 0.94 5.36 2.95
N GLY A 37 -0.28 4.90 3.26
CA GLY A 37 -1.52 5.63 2.96
C GLY A 37 -1.91 5.67 1.47
N HIS A 38 -3.02 6.37 1.17
CA HIS A 38 -3.69 6.35 -0.14
C HIS A 38 -2.76 6.69 -1.32
N THR A 39 -2.18 7.89 -1.32
CA THR A 39 -1.38 8.39 -2.44
C THR A 39 -0.18 7.49 -2.76
N GLN A 40 0.60 7.12 -1.74
CA GLN A 40 1.77 6.26 -1.95
C GLN A 40 1.35 4.82 -2.32
N GLY A 41 0.25 4.32 -1.75
CA GLY A 41 -0.29 3.02 -2.13
C GLY A 41 -0.69 2.93 -3.60
N ARG A 42 -1.29 3.97 -4.17
CA ARG A 42 -1.63 3.99 -5.61
C ARG A 42 -0.39 4.04 -6.48
N LEU A 43 0.63 4.78 -6.08
CA LEU A 43 1.92 4.76 -6.76
C LEU A 43 2.54 3.36 -6.77
N LEU A 44 2.55 2.65 -5.64
CA LEU A 44 3.08 1.28 -5.56
C LEU A 44 2.29 0.30 -6.42
N SER A 45 0.95 0.40 -6.41
CA SER A 45 0.07 -0.40 -7.27
C SER A 45 0.34 -0.15 -8.76
N MET A 46 0.47 1.12 -9.16
CA MET A 46 0.80 1.50 -10.53
C MET A 46 2.14 0.87 -10.96
N LEU A 47 3.18 1.01 -10.14
CA LEU A 47 4.50 0.42 -10.43
C LEU A 47 4.44 -1.10 -10.55
N SER A 48 3.75 -1.77 -9.62
CA SER A 48 3.61 -3.22 -9.65
C SER A 48 2.87 -3.69 -10.90
N LYS A 49 1.76 -3.04 -11.28
CA LYS A 49 0.99 -3.37 -12.48
C LYS A 49 1.77 -3.14 -13.77
N MET A 50 2.62 -2.12 -13.82
CA MET A 50 3.48 -1.86 -14.97
C MET A 50 4.61 -2.89 -15.11
N ILE A 51 5.19 -3.33 -14.00
CA ILE A 51 6.33 -4.26 -14.00
C ILE A 51 5.86 -5.71 -14.14
N GLN A 52 4.69 -6.04 -13.59
CA GLN A 52 4.17 -7.40 -13.43
C GLN A 52 5.23 -8.39 -12.87
N PRO A 53 5.72 -8.16 -11.65
CA PRO A 53 6.83 -8.93 -11.11
C PRO A 53 6.45 -10.37 -10.76
N HIS A 54 7.41 -11.30 -10.86
CA HIS A 54 7.30 -12.64 -10.28
C HIS A 54 7.73 -12.67 -8.80
N ARG A 55 8.54 -11.71 -8.36
CA ARG A 55 9.06 -11.66 -6.99
C ARG A 55 9.13 -10.22 -6.49
N ILE A 56 8.61 -9.98 -5.30
CA ILE A 56 8.73 -8.72 -4.56
C ILE A 56 9.34 -9.04 -3.20
N LEU A 57 10.30 -8.23 -2.75
CA LEU A 57 10.81 -8.22 -1.39
C LEU A 57 10.43 -6.90 -0.74
N GLU A 58 9.63 -6.95 0.32
CA GLU A 58 9.27 -5.79 1.15
C GLU A 58 10.00 -5.89 2.50
N LEU A 59 10.64 -4.80 2.90
CA LEU A 59 11.30 -4.67 4.21
C LEU A 59 10.50 -3.63 5.02
N GLY A 60 9.88 -4.07 6.12
CA GLY A 60 8.94 -3.29 6.92
C GLY A 60 7.50 -3.42 6.43
N THR A 61 6.80 -4.47 6.88
CA THR A 61 5.40 -4.75 6.48
C THR A 61 4.40 -3.95 7.30
N PHE A 62 4.72 -3.67 8.56
CA PHE A 62 3.83 -3.04 9.53
C PHE A 62 2.42 -3.65 9.51
N THR A 63 1.40 -2.91 9.06
CA THR A 63 0.01 -3.38 8.97
C THR A 63 -0.38 -3.96 7.60
N GLY A 64 0.57 -4.10 6.68
CA GLY A 64 0.41 -4.80 5.39
C GLY A 64 -0.22 -3.97 4.26
N TYR A 65 -0.39 -2.67 4.45
CA TYR A 65 -1.03 -1.80 3.45
C TYR A 65 -0.23 -1.71 2.13
N SER A 66 1.08 -1.50 2.21
CA SER A 66 1.97 -1.45 1.04
C SER A 66 2.08 -2.82 0.37
N ALA A 67 2.16 -3.90 1.15
CA ALA A 67 2.17 -5.26 0.66
C ALA A 67 0.96 -5.56 -0.24
N LEU A 68 -0.25 -5.16 0.18
CA LEU A 68 -1.46 -5.31 -0.62
C LEU A 68 -1.41 -4.48 -1.91
N CYS A 69 -0.91 -3.24 -1.85
CA CYS A 69 -0.76 -2.41 -3.03
C CYS A 69 0.22 -3.03 -4.04
N LEU A 70 1.33 -3.57 -3.55
CA LEU A 70 2.35 -4.28 -4.35
C LEU A 70 1.80 -5.58 -4.94
N ALA A 71 0.93 -6.29 -4.24
CA ALA A 71 0.31 -7.52 -4.73
C ALA A 71 -0.66 -7.30 -5.90
N GLU A 72 -1.23 -6.09 -6.09
CA GLU A 72 -2.21 -5.83 -7.15
C GLU A 72 -1.69 -6.05 -8.58
N GLY A 73 -0.37 -5.91 -8.79
CA GLY A 73 0.28 -6.15 -10.08
C GLY A 73 1.12 -7.43 -10.12
N LEU A 74 1.15 -8.19 -9.02
CA LEU A 74 1.91 -9.43 -8.95
C LEU A 74 1.34 -10.45 -9.94
N ARG A 75 2.21 -11.23 -10.57
CA ARG A 75 1.78 -12.32 -11.45
C ARG A 75 1.04 -13.39 -10.66
N GLU A 76 0.22 -14.18 -11.33
CA GLU A 76 -0.58 -15.25 -10.71
C GLU A 76 0.28 -16.27 -9.94
N ASP A 77 1.49 -16.55 -10.46
CA ASP A 77 2.50 -17.41 -9.86
C ASP A 77 3.59 -16.63 -9.10
N GLY A 78 3.38 -15.33 -8.90
CA GLY A 78 4.33 -14.45 -8.25
C GLY A 78 4.29 -14.55 -6.73
N GLU A 79 5.41 -14.21 -6.10
CA GLU A 79 5.56 -14.23 -4.65
C GLU A 79 5.92 -12.84 -4.12
N LEU A 80 5.26 -12.44 -3.04
CA LEU A 80 5.61 -11.25 -2.27
C LEU A 80 6.14 -11.71 -0.91
N HIS A 81 7.43 -11.52 -0.70
CA HIS A 81 8.12 -11.82 0.54
C HIS A 81 8.20 -10.56 1.37
N THR A 82 7.72 -10.61 2.60
CA THR A 82 7.82 -9.47 3.50
C THR A 82 8.64 -9.84 4.73
N VAL A 83 9.43 -8.88 5.21
CA VAL A 83 10.27 -9.03 6.40
C VAL A 83 10.00 -7.87 7.33
N GLU A 84 9.51 -8.19 8.53
CA GLU A 84 9.29 -7.23 9.60
C GLU A 84 10.11 -7.66 10.82
N SER A 85 10.88 -6.73 11.39
CA SER A 85 11.63 -6.98 12.62
C SER A 85 10.73 -6.61 13.80
N ASN A 86 9.97 -7.59 14.30
CA ASN A 86 9.29 -7.49 15.59
C ASN A 86 10.16 -8.06 16.71
#